data_AF-A0A0F9GLS9-F1
#
_entry.id   AF-A0A0F9GLS9-F1
#
_cell.length_a   1.000
_cell.length_b   1.000
_cell.length_c   1.000
_cell.angle_alpha   90.00
_cell.angle_beta   90.00
_cell.angle_gamma   90.00
#
_symmetry.space_group_name_H-M   'P 1'
#
loop_
_entity.id
_entity.type
_entity.pdbx_description
1 polymer ?
#
loop_
_entity_poly.entity_id
_entity_poly.type
_entity_poly.pdbx_seq_one_letter_code
_entity_poly.pdbx_strand_id
1 'polypeptide(L)'
;MYVGRLDKVIKHKQYGIVIIEHKSTSAYAKASGFRSDYISSWSPNSQIDGYLHAGHMLFGDKVSGIWIDAALVHKTVHNKFRFIPIDRQFEQLDVWLHETRDWIQRIEDEKSQADRSPYGGYAKNTGSCNMYGGCAYRDICKFVAKPSDREADFSGYRVSKWEPFSILKLEQLKLEPEK
;
A
#
# COMPACT_ATOMS: atom_id res chain seq x y z
N MET A 1 -4.36 3.14 -14.92
CA MET A 1 -5.55 2.95 -14.05
C MET A 1 -5.07 2.61 -12.65
N TYR A 2 -5.25 3.52 -11.69
CA TYR A 2 -5.01 3.26 -10.27
C TYR A 2 -6.26 2.63 -9.65
N VAL A 3 -6.10 1.58 -8.83
CA VAL A 3 -7.21 0.88 -8.17
C VAL A 3 -6.85 0.69 -6.71
N GLY A 4 -7.79 1.04 -5.82
CA GLY A 4 -7.64 0.88 -4.38
C GLY A 4 -9.00 0.89 -3.68
N ARG A 5 -8.99 0.64 -2.38
CA ARG A 5 -10.19 0.68 -1.53
C ARG A 5 -9.95 1.63 -0.37
N LEU A 6 -10.69 2.74 -0.36
CA LEU A 6 -10.72 3.63 0.80
C LEU A 6 -11.52 2.96 1.92
N ASP A 7 -10.97 2.92 3.13
CA ASP A 7 -11.65 2.34 4.29
C ASP A 7 -12.91 3.11 4.65
N LYS A 8 -12.81 4.45 4.73
CA LYS A 8 -13.93 5.33 5.04
C LYS A 8 -13.68 6.75 4.52
N VAL A 9 -14.74 7.43 4.10
CA VAL A 9 -14.72 8.84 3.71
C VAL A 9 -15.77 9.57 4.53
N ILE A 10 -15.40 10.70 5.15
CA ILE A 10 -16.30 11.50 5.98
C ILE A 10 -16.37 12.94 5.49
N LYS A 11 -17.52 13.59 5.73
CA LYS A 11 -17.65 15.05 5.64
C LYS A 11 -17.44 15.65 7.03
N HIS A 12 -16.25 16.19 7.27
CA HIS A 12 -15.90 16.87 8.50
C HIS A 12 -16.42 18.32 8.49
N LYS A 13 -16.96 18.79 9.63
CA LYS A 13 -17.56 20.13 9.71
C LYS A 13 -16.56 21.26 9.44
N GLN A 14 -15.31 21.07 9.84
CA GLN A 14 -14.25 22.10 9.75
C GLN A 14 -13.26 21.87 8.59
N TYR A 15 -13.14 20.63 8.09
CA TYR A 15 -12.06 20.21 7.18
C TYR A 15 -12.62 19.54 5.91
N GLY A 16 -13.79 19.96 5.44
CA GLY A 16 -14.36 19.42 4.20
C GLY A 16 -14.47 17.89 4.17
N ILE A 17 -13.92 17.26 3.13
CA ILE A 17 -13.85 15.81 2.98
C ILE A 17 -12.53 15.31 3.56
N VAL A 18 -12.62 14.31 4.45
CA VAL A 18 -11.47 13.64 5.05
C VAL A 18 -11.58 12.15 4.76
N ILE A 19 -10.48 11.57 4.28
CA ILE A 19 -10.34 10.12 4.12
C ILE A 19 -9.87 9.56 5.46
N ILE A 20 -10.47 8.48 5.92
CA ILE A 20 -10.08 7.80 7.16
C ILE A 20 -9.51 6.44 6.79
N GLU A 21 -8.25 6.20 7.15
CA GLU A 21 -7.56 4.93 6.98
C GLU A 21 -7.44 4.23 8.33
N HIS A 22 -8.08 3.07 8.49
CA HIS A 22 -8.10 2.39 9.77
C HIS A 22 -6.93 1.42 9.90
N LYS A 23 -6.13 1.56 10.96
CA LYS A 23 -4.95 0.72 11.19
C LYS A 23 -4.89 0.23 12.63
N SER A 24 -4.61 -1.05 12.79
CA SER A 24 -4.25 -1.61 14.09
C SER A 24 -2.74 -1.81 14.21
N THR A 25 -2.21 -1.69 15.42
CA THR A 25 -0.78 -1.93 15.69
C THR A 25 -0.56 -2.45 17.10
N SER A 26 0.50 -3.24 17.28
CA SER A 26 1.02 -3.62 18.61
C SER A 26 2.21 -2.75 19.05
N ALA A 27 2.57 -1.73 18.25
CA ALA A 27 3.69 -0.82 18.47
C ALA A 27 3.42 0.15 19.64
N TYR A 28 3.49 -0.38 20.85
CA TYR A 28 3.21 0.34 22.10
C TYR A 28 4.43 1.11 22.61
N ALA A 29 4.19 2.32 23.13
CA ALA A 29 5.15 3.07 23.95
C ALA A 29 4.46 3.59 25.21
N LYS A 30 5.14 3.48 26.37
CA LYS A 30 4.55 3.80 27.68
C LYS A 30 4.11 5.26 27.81
N ALA A 31 4.87 6.20 27.23
CA ALA A 31 4.60 7.63 27.34
C ALA A 31 3.43 8.09 26.45
N SER A 32 3.44 7.69 25.17
CA SER A 32 2.54 8.21 24.12
C SER A 32 1.43 7.24 23.72
N GLY A 33 1.44 6.00 24.22
CA GLY A 33 0.57 4.90 23.76
C GLY A 33 1.03 4.25 22.46
N PHE A 34 1.63 5.01 21.55
CA PHE A 34 2.14 4.53 20.27
C PHE A 34 3.63 4.85 20.13
N ARG A 35 4.43 3.91 19.60
CA ARG A 35 5.84 4.19 19.29
C ARG A 35 5.94 5.32 18.25
N SER A 36 7.00 6.13 18.38
CA SER A 36 7.25 7.26 17.48
C SER A 36 7.48 6.82 16.05
N ASP A 37 8.21 5.72 15.84
CA ASP A 37 8.47 5.16 14.51
C ASP A 37 7.19 4.72 13.78
N TYR A 38 6.20 4.19 14.50
CA TYR A 38 4.88 3.92 13.93
C TYR A 38 4.19 5.20 13.45
N ILE A 39 4.19 6.25 14.27
CA ILE A 39 3.56 7.53 13.90
C ILE A 39 4.25 8.14 12.68
N SER A 40 5.58 8.15 12.67
CA SER A 40 6.39 8.68 11.56
C SER A 40 6.30 7.84 10.29
N SER A 41 5.93 6.55 10.36
CA SER A 41 5.84 5.67 9.19
C SER A 41 4.73 6.02 8.19
N TRP A 42 3.81 6.91 8.58
CA TRP A 42 2.72 7.37 7.71
C TRP A 42 3.12 8.54 6.80
N SER A 43 4.36 9.03 6.90
CA SER A 43 4.87 10.10 6.04
C SER A 43 6.41 10.06 5.92
N PRO A 44 6.97 9.82 4.72
CA PRO A 44 6.29 9.53 3.45
C PRO A 44 5.69 8.11 3.41
N ASN A 45 4.60 7.92 2.65
CA ASN A 45 3.95 6.61 2.55
C ASN A 45 3.09 6.48 1.28
N SER A 46 3.51 5.61 0.36
CA SER A 46 2.88 5.47 -0.97
C SER A 46 1.40 5.07 -0.94
N GLN A 47 0.94 4.31 0.06
CA GLN A 47 -0.50 4.00 0.20
C GLN A 47 -1.31 5.26 0.51
N ILE A 48 -0.80 6.09 1.43
CA ILE A 48 -1.41 7.35 1.83
C ILE A 48 -1.43 8.32 0.65
N ASP A 49 -0.31 8.44 -0.06
CA ASP A 49 -0.18 9.34 -1.21
C ASP A 49 -1.14 8.92 -2.35
N GLY A 50 -1.25 7.61 -2.63
CA GLY A 50 -2.21 7.10 -3.62
C GLY A 50 -3.68 7.30 -3.24
N TYR A 51 -4.02 7.20 -1.95
CA TYR A 51 -5.38 7.52 -1.49
C TYR A 51 -5.70 9.00 -1.54
N LEU A 52 -4.73 9.87 -1.25
CA LEU A 52 -4.90 11.31 -1.44
C LEU A 52 -5.09 11.66 -2.92
N HIS A 53 -4.28 11.09 -3.80
CA HIS A 53 -4.42 11.26 -5.25
C HIS A 53 -5.82 10.83 -5.73
N ALA A 54 -6.24 9.61 -5.40
CA ALA A 54 -7.59 9.14 -5.74
C ALA A 54 -8.70 9.98 -5.09
N GLY A 55 -8.49 10.47 -3.87
CA GLY A 55 -9.39 11.39 -3.19
C GLY A 55 -9.62 12.66 -3.98
N HIS A 56 -8.54 13.31 -4.43
CA HIS A 56 -8.63 14.53 -5.25
C HIS A 56 -9.27 14.26 -6.61
N MET A 57 -9.05 13.10 -7.23
CA MET A 57 -9.79 12.72 -8.45
C MET A 57 -11.30 12.61 -8.22
N LEU A 58 -11.70 12.02 -7.09
CA LEU A 58 -13.13 11.77 -6.78
C LEU A 58 -13.88 13.00 -6.26
N PHE A 59 -13.19 13.87 -5.52
CA PHE A 59 -13.83 14.93 -4.74
C PHE A 59 -13.24 16.34 -4.99
N GLY A 60 -12.20 16.46 -5.81
CA GLY A 60 -11.50 17.71 -6.11
C GLY A 60 -10.86 18.35 -4.88
N ASP A 61 -10.90 19.68 -4.83
CA ASP A 61 -10.31 20.50 -3.75
C ASP A 61 -11.06 20.39 -2.41
N LYS A 62 -12.13 19.60 -2.36
CA LYS A 62 -12.88 19.36 -1.12
C LYS A 62 -12.14 18.42 -0.18
N VAL A 63 -11.18 17.63 -0.68
CA VAL A 63 -10.35 16.76 0.17
C VAL A 63 -9.36 17.61 0.94
N SER A 64 -9.44 17.57 2.26
CA SER A 64 -8.48 18.25 3.13
C SER A 64 -7.34 17.36 3.60
N GLY A 65 -7.45 16.05 3.44
CA GLY A 65 -6.38 15.12 3.78
C GLY A 65 -6.88 13.74 4.16
N ILE A 66 -5.97 12.96 4.74
CA ILE A 66 -6.23 11.61 5.22
C ILE A 66 -5.84 11.51 6.69
N TRP A 67 -6.70 10.92 7.50
CA TRP A 67 -6.42 10.69 8.91
C TRP A 67 -6.29 9.20 9.16
N ILE A 68 -5.18 8.81 9.80
CA ILE A 68 -4.99 7.44 10.26
C ILE A 68 -5.77 7.27 11.55
N ASP A 69 -6.81 6.44 11.52
CA ASP A 69 -7.51 5.95 12.71
C ASP A 69 -6.72 4.78 13.30
N ALA A 70 -5.77 5.10 14.18
CA ALA A 70 -4.87 4.14 14.78
C ALA A 70 -5.47 3.53 16.05
N ALA A 71 -5.63 2.21 16.07
CA ALA A 71 -6.02 1.42 17.23
C ALA A 71 -4.85 0.59 17.78
N LEU A 72 -4.53 0.75 19.06
CA LEU A 72 -3.51 -0.07 19.71
C LEU A 72 -4.10 -1.41 20.16
N VAL A 73 -3.56 -2.50 19.61
CA VAL A 73 -3.86 -3.88 19.99
C VAL A 73 -2.62 -4.46 20.66
N HIS A 74 -2.41 -4.09 21.93
CA HIS A 74 -1.29 -4.56 22.75
C HIS A 74 -1.78 -5.54 23.82
N LYS A 75 -0.96 -6.52 24.23
CA LYS A 75 -1.35 -7.59 25.17
C LYS A 75 -1.96 -7.11 26.50
N THR A 76 -1.58 -5.91 26.94
CA THR A 76 -1.95 -5.36 28.25
C THR A 76 -2.66 -4.01 28.15
N VAL A 77 -2.77 -3.42 26.94
CA VAL A 77 -3.32 -2.08 26.74
C VAL A 77 -4.22 -2.11 25.51
N HIS A 78 -5.51 -1.87 25.72
CA HIS A 78 -6.56 -2.04 24.70
C HIS A 78 -7.44 -0.80 24.50
N ASN A 79 -7.11 0.31 25.15
CA ASN A 79 -7.94 1.53 25.18
C ASN A 79 -7.24 2.75 24.58
N LYS A 80 -6.26 2.54 23.71
CA LYS A 80 -5.51 3.63 23.07
C LYS A 80 -5.90 3.72 21.59
N PHE A 81 -6.48 4.87 21.24
CA PHE A 81 -6.87 5.23 19.88
C PHE A 81 -6.30 6.61 19.56
N ARG A 82 -5.95 6.85 18.30
CA ARG A 82 -5.40 8.13 17.88
C ARG A 82 -5.72 8.40 16.41
N PHE A 83 -6.22 9.59 16.12
CA PHE A 83 -6.18 10.13 14.77
C PHE A 83 -4.82 10.77 14.50
N ILE A 84 -4.17 10.36 13.41
CA ILE A 84 -2.93 10.97 12.92
C ILE A 84 -3.28 11.67 11.60
N PRO A 85 -3.43 13.01 11.60
CA PRO A 85 -3.72 13.74 10.37
C PRO A 85 -2.46 13.76 9.48
N ILE A 86 -2.65 13.45 8.20
CA ILE A 86 -1.62 13.52 7.17
C ILE A 86 -2.17 14.39 6.03
N ASP A 87 -1.41 15.42 5.71
CA ASP A 87 -1.62 16.30 4.57
C ASP A 87 -0.42 16.22 3.61
N ARG A 88 -0.67 16.64 2.37
CA ARG A 88 0.31 16.70 1.29
C ARG A 88 0.07 17.95 0.47
N GLN A 89 1.16 18.51 -0.02
CA GLN A 89 1.10 19.51 -1.08
C GLN A 89 0.74 18.80 -2.40
N PHE A 90 0.01 19.47 -3.27
CA PHE A 90 -0.45 18.89 -4.54
C PHE A 90 0.72 18.42 -5.41
N GLU A 91 1.82 19.18 -5.40
CA GLU A 91 3.04 18.86 -6.13
C GLU A 91 3.67 17.54 -5.67
N GLN A 92 3.47 17.15 -4.40
CA GLN A 92 3.93 15.84 -3.90
C GLN A 92 3.10 14.68 -4.45
N LEU A 93 1.82 14.92 -4.79
CA LEU A 93 0.98 13.91 -5.44
C LEU A 93 1.39 13.71 -6.91
N ASP A 94 1.82 14.77 -7.60
CA ASP A 94 2.37 14.67 -8.95
C ASP A 94 3.69 13.89 -8.98
N VAL A 95 4.56 14.14 -7.98
CA VAL A 95 5.78 13.36 -7.78
C VAL A 95 5.44 11.88 -7.54
N TRP A 96 4.49 11.59 -6.65
CA TRP A 96 4.05 10.22 -6.41
C TRP A 96 3.52 9.54 -7.68
N LEU A 97 2.75 10.25 -8.52
CA LEU A 97 2.23 9.72 -9.77
C LEU A 97 3.36 9.40 -10.75
N HIS A 98 4.36 10.27 -10.85
CA HIS A 98 5.55 10.04 -11.67
C HIS A 98 6.34 8.82 -11.17
N GLU A 99 6.66 8.75 -9.88
CA GLU A 99 7.37 7.60 -9.28
C GLU A 99 6.58 6.29 -9.46
N THR A 100 5.26 6.35 -9.34
CA THR A 100 4.39 5.17 -9.54
C THR A 100 4.46 4.69 -10.99
N ARG A 101 4.48 5.61 -11.97
CA ARG A 101 4.65 5.25 -13.39
C ARG A 101 6.02 4.62 -13.65
N ASP A 102 7.08 5.14 -13.03
CA ASP A 102 8.42 4.58 -13.16
C ASP A 102 8.50 3.15 -12.58
N TRP A 103 7.86 2.92 -11.42
CA TRP A 103 7.75 1.58 -10.86
C TRP A 103 6.98 0.61 -11.75
N ILE A 104 5.87 1.06 -12.35
CA ILE A 104 5.10 0.24 -13.30
C ILE A 104 5.95 -0.11 -14.52
N GLN A 105 6.61 0.88 -15.12
CA GLN A 105 7.47 0.66 -16.28
C GLN A 105 8.58 -0.34 -15.97
N ARG A 106 9.24 -0.17 -14.82
CA ARG A 106 10.27 -1.09 -14.36
C ARG A 106 9.75 -2.52 -14.19
N ILE A 107 8.55 -2.71 -13.63
CA ILE A 107 7.94 -4.04 -13.46
C ILE A 107 7.69 -4.70 -14.82
N GLU A 108 7.17 -3.95 -15.81
CA GLU A 108 6.92 -4.47 -17.16
C GLU A 108 8.23 -4.81 -17.90
N ASP A 109 9.27 -3.98 -17.73
CA ASP A 109 10.59 -4.23 -18.29
C ASP A 109 11.24 -5.48 -17.65
N GLU A 110 11.21 -5.59 -16.33
CA GLU A 110 11.73 -6.73 -15.57
C GLU A 110 10.98 -8.02 -15.92
N LYS A 111 9.66 -7.95 -16.11
CA LYS A 111 8.84 -9.09 -16.59
C LYS A 111 9.29 -9.53 -17.98
N SER A 112 9.42 -8.59 -18.91
CA SER A 112 9.88 -8.87 -20.27
C SER A 112 11.29 -9.46 -20.31
N GLN A 113 12.14 -9.12 -19.34
CA GLN A 113 13.47 -9.73 -19.18
C GLN A 113 13.40 -11.10 -18.50
N ALA A 114 12.53 -11.27 -17.50
CA ALA A 114 12.35 -12.51 -16.75
C ALA A 114 11.94 -13.66 -17.67
N ASP A 115 11.06 -13.40 -18.65
CA ASP A 115 10.61 -14.38 -19.63
C ASP A 115 11.73 -14.84 -20.57
N ARG A 116 12.76 -14.01 -20.76
CA ARG A 116 13.93 -14.29 -21.62
C ARG A 116 15.17 -14.75 -20.83
N SER A 117 15.13 -14.67 -19.50
CA SER A 117 16.27 -14.98 -18.62
C SER A 117 16.16 -16.41 -18.06
N PRO A 118 17.22 -17.23 -18.13
CA PRO A 118 17.26 -18.52 -17.44
C PRO A 118 17.31 -18.38 -15.91
N TYR A 119 17.55 -17.18 -15.38
CA TYR A 119 17.70 -16.93 -13.93
C TYR A 119 16.50 -16.17 -13.33
N GLY A 120 15.50 -15.80 -14.12
CA GLY A 120 14.44 -14.87 -13.71
C GLY A 120 14.92 -13.41 -13.77
N GLY A 121 13.98 -12.46 -13.69
CA GLY A 121 14.24 -11.05 -14.03
C GLY A 121 13.81 -10.00 -13.01
N TYR A 122 13.29 -10.39 -11.84
CA TYR A 122 12.85 -9.42 -10.83
C TYR A 122 13.94 -9.10 -9.81
N ALA A 123 14.23 -7.82 -9.61
CA ALA A 123 15.28 -7.39 -8.69
C ALA A 123 14.92 -7.67 -7.22
N LYS A 124 15.87 -8.22 -6.46
CA LYS A 124 15.69 -8.50 -5.03
C LYS A 124 15.98 -7.26 -4.19
N ASN A 125 15.08 -6.91 -3.27
CA ASN A 125 15.35 -5.92 -2.21
C ASN A 125 15.80 -6.61 -0.92
N THR A 126 17.09 -6.97 -0.85
CA THR A 126 17.66 -7.75 0.26
C THR A 126 17.60 -7.02 1.61
N GLY A 127 17.55 -5.69 1.61
CA GLY A 127 17.43 -4.88 2.83
C GLY A 127 16.09 -5.03 3.55
N SER A 128 15.02 -5.39 2.84
CA SER A 128 13.68 -5.53 3.41
C SER A 128 13.36 -6.92 3.96
N CYS A 129 14.27 -7.90 3.86
CA CYS A 129 14.00 -9.30 4.21
C CYS A 129 13.50 -9.54 5.65
N ASN A 130 13.87 -8.69 6.60
CA ASN A 130 13.54 -8.84 8.02
C ASN A 130 12.52 -7.81 8.51
N MET A 131 11.96 -7.00 7.62
CA MET A 131 10.95 -6.00 7.99
C MET A 131 9.61 -6.67 8.31
N TYR A 132 8.84 -6.10 9.24
CA TYR A 132 7.45 -6.48 9.53
C TYR A 132 7.23 -7.96 9.92
N GLY A 133 8.18 -8.57 10.64
CA GLY A 133 8.11 -9.99 11.01
C GLY A 133 8.75 -10.94 9.97
N GLY A 134 9.35 -10.38 8.92
CA GLY A 134 10.08 -11.11 7.89
C GLY A 134 9.30 -11.27 6.59
N CYS A 135 10.04 -11.49 5.50
CA CYS A 135 9.44 -11.77 4.19
C CYS A 135 8.86 -13.20 4.16
N ALA A 136 7.56 -13.31 3.87
CA ALA A 136 6.87 -14.60 3.75
C ALA A 136 7.45 -15.50 2.65
N TYR A 137 8.12 -14.93 1.63
CA TYR A 137 8.71 -15.67 0.50
C TYR A 137 10.21 -15.91 0.67
N ARG A 138 10.76 -15.72 1.88
CA ARG A 138 12.21 -15.80 2.10
C ARG A 138 12.80 -17.15 1.74
N ASP A 139 12.10 -18.24 2.04
CA ASP A 139 12.60 -19.60 1.76
C ASP A 139 12.63 -19.88 0.26
N ILE A 140 11.60 -19.48 -0.48
CA ILE A 140 11.57 -19.59 -1.94
C ILE A 140 12.70 -18.74 -2.55
N CYS A 141 12.84 -17.49 -2.11
CA CYS A 141 13.83 -16.54 -2.65
C CYS A 141 15.30 -16.98 -2.45
N LYS A 142 15.57 -17.78 -1.41
CA LYS A 142 16.91 -18.32 -1.12
C LYS A 142 17.27 -19.56 -1.93
N PHE A 143 16.30 -20.44 -2.19
CA PHE A 143 16.57 -21.78 -2.74
C PHE A 143 16.10 -21.96 -4.19
N VAL A 144 15.41 -20.97 -4.76
CA VAL A 144 14.84 -21.04 -6.10
C VAL A 144 15.33 -19.84 -6.90
N ALA A 145 16.19 -20.09 -7.88
CA ALA A 145 16.72 -19.05 -8.75
C ALA A 145 15.60 -18.39 -9.58
N LYS A 146 14.77 -19.20 -10.23
CA LYS A 146 13.63 -18.77 -11.05
C LYS A 146 12.33 -19.45 -10.59
N PRO A 147 11.57 -18.84 -9.66
CA PRO A 147 10.34 -19.44 -9.13
C PRO A 147 9.27 -19.75 -10.18
N SER A 148 9.26 -19.03 -11.31
CA SER A 148 8.32 -19.26 -12.42
C SER A 148 8.53 -20.57 -13.16
N ASP A 149 9.69 -21.22 -13.03
CA ASP A 149 9.97 -22.52 -13.67
C ASP A 149 9.44 -23.71 -12.85
N ARG A 150 8.92 -23.47 -11.64
CA ARG A 150 8.34 -24.51 -10.79
C ARG A 150 6.82 -24.36 -10.81
N GLU A 151 6.13 -25.38 -11.30
CA GLU A 151 4.67 -25.47 -11.17
C GLU A 151 4.31 -25.60 -9.69
N ALA A 152 3.87 -24.49 -9.08
CA ALA A 152 3.03 -24.32 -7.87
C ALA A 152 3.24 -25.21 -6.63
N ASP A 153 4.27 -26.05 -6.53
CA ASP A 153 4.48 -27.01 -5.43
C ASP A 153 5.55 -26.52 -4.44
N PHE A 154 5.33 -25.34 -3.90
CA PHE A 154 6.06 -24.91 -2.71
C PHE A 154 5.25 -25.33 -1.48
N SER A 155 5.70 -26.38 -0.80
CA SER A 155 5.06 -26.86 0.43
C SER A 155 4.81 -25.71 1.42
N GLY A 156 3.58 -25.58 1.89
CA GLY A 156 3.13 -24.49 2.78
C GLY A 156 2.68 -23.21 2.07
N TYR A 157 2.78 -23.13 0.75
CA TYR A 157 2.30 -22.00 -0.05
C TYR A 157 1.10 -22.40 -0.91
N ARG A 158 0.29 -21.42 -1.29
CA ARG A 158 -0.79 -21.58 -2.26
C ARG A 158 -0.70 -20.47 -3.30
N VAL A 159 -0.84 -20.82 -4.57
CA VAL A 159 -0.99 -19.82 -5.63
C VAL A 159 -2.42 -19.31 -5.60
N SER A 160 -2.58 -18.01 -5.34
CA SER A 160 -3.87 -17.33 -5.38
C SER A 160 -3.69 -16.04 -6.16
N LYS A 161 -4.40 -15.93 -7.28
CA LYS A 161 -4.45 -14.68 -8.04
C LYS A 161 -5.44 -13.75 -7.35
N TRP A 162 -4.95 -12.62 -6.85
CA TRP A 162 -5.83 -11.56 -6.37
C TRP A 162 -6.41 -10.81 -7.58
N GLU A 163 -7.73 -10.83 -7.72
CA GLU A 163 -8.46 -10.18 -8.80
C GLU A 163 -9.58 -9.30 -8.20
N PRO A 164 -9.39 -7.98 -8.11
CA PRO A 164 -10.40 -7.09 -7.54
C PRO A 164 -11.59 -6.87 -8.48
N PHE A 165 -11.44 -7.21 -9.76
CA PHE A 165 -12.38 -6.85 -10.83
C PHE A 165 -13.70 -7.62 -10.76
N SER A 166 -13.66 -8.88 -10.34
CA SER A 166 -14.85 -9.71 -10.13
C SER A 166 -15.71 -9.22 -8.96
N ILE A 167 -15.08 -8.64 -7.93
CA ILE A 167 -15.74 -8.12 -6.74
C ILE A 167 -16.29 -6.71 -7.01
N LEU A 168 -15.53 -5.88 -7.71
CA LEU A 168 -15.85 -4.46 -7.94
C LEU A 168 -16.74 -4.20 -9.17
N LYS A 169 -17.04 -5.24 -9.99
CA LYS A 169 -17.85 -5.12 -11.22
C LYS A 169 -17.39 -3.97 -12.13
N LEU A 170 -16.07 -3.82 -12.31
CA LEU A 170 -15.52 -2.66 -13.02
C LEU A 170 -16.01 -2.53 -14.48
N GLU A 171 -16.51 -3.60 -15.08
CA GLU A 171 -17.17 -3.59 -16.40
C GLU A 171 -18.35 -2.60 -16.47
N GLN A 172 -18.92 -2.23 -15.32
CA GLN A 172 -20.00 -1.24 -15.22
C GLN A 172 -19.49 0.20 -15.17
N LEU A 173 -18.20 0.40 -14.87
CA LEU A 173 -17.57 1.70 -14.84
C LEU A 173 -17.09 2.00 -16.26
N LYS A 174 -17.84 2.85 -16.96
CA LYS A 174 -17.50 3.39 -18.29
C LYS A 174 -16.29 4.32 -18.19
N LEU A 175 -15.13 3.79 -17.85
CA LEU A 175 -13.91 4.58 -17.64
C LEU A 175 -13.29 4.92 -18.99
N GLU A 176 -13.23 6.21 -19.30
CA GLU A 176 -12.37 6.75 -20.37
C GLU A 176 -10.90 6.66 -19.90
N PRO A 177 -9.96 6.28 -20.78
CA PRO A 177 -8.54 6.28 -20.44
C PRO A 177 -8.06 7.71 -20.13
N GLU A 178 -7.28 7.82 -19.06
CA GLU A 178 -6.62 9.06 -18.62
C GLU A 178 -5.60 9.47 -19.69
N LYS A 179 -5.75 10.68 -20.26
CA LYS A 179 -4.88 11.23 -21.30
C LYS A 179 -3.57 11.77 -20.73
#